data_AF-A0A1I1EGL0-F1
#
_entry.id   AF-A0A1I1EGL0-F1
#
_cell.length_a   1.000
_cell.length_b   1.000
_cell.length_c   1.000
_cell.angle_alpha   90.00
_cell.angle_beta   90.00
_cell.angle_gamma   90.00
#
_symmetry.space_group_name_H-M   'P 1'
#
loop_
_entity.id
_entity.type
_entity.pdbx_description
1 polymer ?
#
loop_
_entity_poly.entity_id
_entity_poly.type
_entity_poly.pdbx_seq_one_letter_code
_entity_poly.pdbx_strand_id
1 'polypeptide(L)'
;MENQELITEVIRSIEPLFQKKPNVIYEVRLVNQPFAEQMNIFFEWGRIGHATISRQIKAVHHIGMDQVLTFKKELAKRLSIPIRVD
;
A
#
# COMPACT_ATOMS: atom_id res chain seq x y z
N MET A 1 4.23 6.83 -16.09
CA MET A 1 3.45 5.64 -15.70
C MET A 1 2.06 6.13 -15.36
N GLU A 2 1.04 5.64 -16.07
CA GLU A 2 -0.35 6.02 -15.75
C GLU A 2 -0.73 5.44 -14.38
N ASN A 3 -1.44 6.20 -13.55
CA ASN A 3 -1.86 5.77 -12.21
C ASN A 3 -2.58 4.41 -12.22
N GLN A 4 -3.26 4.07 -13.32
CA GLN A 4 -3.98 2.82 -13.52
C GLN A 4 -3.06 1.58 -13.56
N GLU A 5 -1.90 1.71 -14.19
CA GLU A 5 -0.92 0.64 -14.30
C GLU A 5 -0.30 0.35 -12.93
N LEU A 6 0.11 1.40 -12.22
CA LEU A 6 0.66 1.29 -10.87
C LEU A 6 -0.32 0.62 -9.89
N ILE A 7 -1.60 1.00 -9.94
CA ILE A 7 -2.63 0.38 -9.09
C ILE A 7 -2.76 -1.12 -9.40
N THR A 8 -2.73 -1.49 -10.68
CA THR A 8 -2.81 -2.89 -11.10
C THR A 8 -1.61 -3.69 -10.60
N GLU A 9 -0.40 -3.13 -10.69
CA GLU A 9 0.82 -3.76 -10.17
C GLU A 9 0.79 -3.96 -8.66
N VAL A 10 0.30 -2.96 -7.92
CA VAL A 10 0.16 -3.04 -6.46
C VAL A 10 -0.83 -4.11 -6.06
N ILE A 11 -1.99 -4.18 -6.71
CA ILE A 11 -2.99 -5.23 -6.46
C ILE A 11 -2.40 -6.62 -6.73
N ARG A 12 -1.74 -6.80 -7.89
CA ARG A 12 -1.07 -8.07 -8.23
C ARG A 12 0.00 -8.47 -7.22
N SER A 13 0.67 -7.50 -6.61
CA SER A 13 1.67 -7.75 -5.56
C SER A 13 1.03 -8.13 -4.21
N ILE A 14 -0.18 -7.63 -3.93
CA ILE A 14 -0.94 -7.93 -2.71
C ILE A 14 -1.64 -9.28 -2.78
N GLU A 15 -2.19 -9.65 -3.94
CA GLU A 15 -2.95 -10.90 -4.14
C GLU A 15 -2.29 -12.17 -3.54
N PRO A 16 -1.00 -12.47 -3.79
CA PRO A 16 -0.37 -13.66 -3.21
C PRO A 16 -0.13 -13.56 -1.69
N LEU A 17 -0.14 -12.35 -1.14
CA LEU A 17 0.07 -12.09 0.29
C LEU A 17 -1.25 -12.09 1.08
N PHE A 18 -2.37 -11.80 0.41
CA PHE A 18 -3.68 -11.66 1.04
C PHE A 18 -4.34 -13.01 1.32
N GLN A 19 -3.95 -13.64 2.45
CA GLN A 19 -4.52 -14.92 2.89
C GLN A 19 -5.62 -14.72 3.92
N LYS A 20 -6.89 -14.55 3.51
CA LYS A 20 -8.02 -14.34 4.44
C LYS A 20 -7.98 -15.34 5.60
N LYS A 21 -7.68 -14.83 6.80
CA LYS A 21 -7.49 -15.61 8.03
C LYS A 21 -8.25 -14.92 9.16
N PRO A 22 -8.87 -15.67 10.08
CA PRO A 22 -9.57 -15.10 11.23
C PRO A 22 -8.58 -14.34 12.12
N ASN A 23 -9.04 -13.22 12.70
CA ASN A 23 -8.27 -12.38 13.61
C ASN A 23 -6.95 -11.82 13.04
N VAL A 24 -6.86 -11.66 11.72
CA VAL A 24 -5.74 -10.99 11.04
C VAL A 24 -6.23 -9.68 10.45
N ILE A 25 -5.53 -8.59 10.78
CA ILE A 25 -5.76 -7.27 10.20
C ILE A 25 -4.82 -7.13 9.00
N TYR A 26 -5.34 -6.55 7.91
CA TYR A 26 -4.61 -6.26 6.68
C TYR A 26 -4.66 -4.76 6.41
N GLU A 27 -3.55 -4.17 5.99
CA GLU A 27 -3.44 -2.74 5.70
C GLU A 27 -2.42 -2.50 4.58
N VAL A 28 -2.65 -1.45 3.78
CA VAL A 28 -1.62 -0.89 2.89
C VAL A 28 -1.07 0.37 3.53
N ARG A 29 0.25 0.45 3.66
CA ARG A 29 0.95 1.61 4.20
C ARG A 29 1.74 2.29 3.10
N LEU A 30 1.44 3.55 2.84
CA LEU A 30 2.12 4.42 1.89
C LEU A 30 3.06 5.33 2.68
N VAL A 31 4.37 5.17 2.50
CA VAL A 31 5.38 5.99 3.16
C VAL A 31 5.89 7.01 2.17
N ASN A 32 5.55 8.29 2.38
CA ASN A 32 6.02 9.39 1.53
C ASN A 32 7.40 9.89 2.01
N GLN A 33 8.34 10.02 1.08
CA GLN A 33 9.68 10.51 1.32
C GLN A 33 9.85 11.81 0.52
N PRO A 34 9.40 12.96 1.05
CA PRO A 34 9.27 14.19 0.27
C PRO A 34 10.61 14.70 -0.27
N PHE A 35 11.69 14.57 0.50
CA PHE A 35 13.03 15.00 0.06
C PHE A 35 13.64 14.10 -1.02
N ALA A 36 13.19 12.85 -1.13
CA ALA A 36 13.65 11.89 -2.13
C ALA A 36 12.66 11.77 -3.30
N GLU A 37 11.55 12.51 -3.27
CA GLU A 37 10.43 12.39 -4.21
C GLU A 37 10.00 10.93 -4.41
N GLN A 38 9.96 10.15 -3.33
CA GLN A 38 9.72 8.71 -3.39
C GLN A 38 8.57 8.31 -2.49
N MET A 39 7.77 7.34 -2.93
CA MET A 39 6.78 6.66 -2.12
C MET A 39 7.12 5.18 -2.04
N ASN A 40 7.26 4.65 -0.83
CA ASN A 40 7.35 3.21 -0.59
C ASN A 40 5.98 2.67 -0.20
N ILE A 41 5.59 1.57 -0.83
CA ILE A 41 4.29 0.92 -0.60
C ILE A 41 4.56 -0.38 0.14
N PHE A 42 3.96 -0.52 1.31
CA PHE A 42 4.03 -1.72 2.14
C PHE A 42 2.66 -2.37 2.23
N PHE A 43 2.65 -3.69 2.21
CA PHE A 43 1.51 -4.50 2.61
C PHE A 43 1.78 -5.05 4.01
N GLU A 44 0.91 -4.73 4.95
CA GLU A 44 1.03 -5.07 6.36
C GLU A 44 -0.06 -6.05 6.76
N TRP A 45 0.30 -7.07 7.53
CA TRP A 45 -0.67 -7.97 8.13
C TRP A 45 -0.20 -8.48 9.48
N GLY A 46 -1.13 -8.60 10.43
CA GLY A 46 -0.81 -9.02 11.79
C GLY A 46 -1.99 -9.70 12.45
N ARG A 47 -1.73 -10.81 13.15
CA ARG A 47 -2.73 -11.41 14.02
C ARG A 47 -2.90 -10.51 15.24
N ILE A 48 -4.15 -10.24 15.64
CA ILE A 48 -4.44 -9.43 16.83
C ILE A 48 -3.71 -10.04 18.04
N GLY A 49 -2.98 -9.20 18.79
CA GLY A 49 -2.16 -9.62 19.92
C GLY A 49 -0.74 -10.10 19.55
N HIS A 50 -0.34 -10.02 18.29
CA HIS A 50 1.00 -10.38 17.81
C HIS A 50 1.64 -9.25 16.99
N ALA A 51 2.94 -9.37 16.72
CA ALA A 51 3.67 -8.44 15.88
C ALA A 51 3.14 -8.44 14.44
N THR A 52 3.03 -7.23 13.86
CA THR A 52 2.67 -7.02 12.46
C THR A 52 3.85 -7.35 11.55
N ILE A 53 3.58 -8.07 10.47
CA ILE A 53 4.52 -8.27 9.37
C ILE A 53 4.32 -7.11 8.39
N SER A 54 5.40 -6.43 8.03
CA SER A 54 5.40 -5.35 7.03
C SER A 54 6.30 -5.75 5.88
N ARG A 55 5.76 -5.80 4.66
CA ARG A 55 6.50 -6.16 3.44
C ARG A 55 6.40 -5.04 2.43
N GLN A 56 7.54 -4.51 2.00
CA GLN A 56 7.58 -3.60 0.87
C GLN A 56 7.18 -4.36 -0.41
N ILE A 57 6.20 -3.82 -1.14
CA ILE A 57 5.71 -4.41 -2.38
C ILE A 57 6.06 -3.56 -3.61
N LYS A 58 6.30 -2.26 -3.44
CA LYS A 58 6.69 -1.36 -4.52
C LYS A 58 7.43 -0.12 -3.98
N ALA A 59 8.30 0.44 -4.81
CA ALA A 59 8.82 1.79 -4.68
C ALA A 59 8.42 2.60 -5.92
N VAL A 60 8.02 3.84 -5.72
CA VAL A 60 7.64 4.78 -6.78
C VAL A 60 8.49 6.02 -6.62
N HIS A 61 9.24 6.38 -7.66
CA HIS A 61 10.10 7.57 -7.68
C HIS A 61 9.42 8.72 -8.41
N HIS A 62 9.93 9.94 -8.21
CA HIS A 62 9.42 11.18 -8.79
C HIS A 62 7.94 11.42 -8.48
N ILE A 63 7.58 11.24 -7.21
CA ILE A 63 6.20 11.40 -6.72
C ILE A 63 6.12 12.44 -5.61
N GLY A 64 5.19 13.37 -5.76
CA GLY A 64 4.84 14.38 -4.77
C GLY A 64 3.64 13.99 -3.90
N MET A 65 3.42 14.71 -2.80
CA MET A 65 2.37 14.40 -1.84
C MET A 65 0.95 14.41 -2.45
N ASP A 66 0.65 15.34 -3.36
CA ASP A 66 -0.65 15.39 -4.05
C ASP A 66 -0.93 14.15 -4.89
N GLN A 67 0.11 13.61 -5.52
CA GLN A 67 0.03 12.37 -6.29
C GLN A 67 -0.14 11.16 -5.35
N VAL A 68 0.53 11.14 -4.19
CA VAL A 68 0.32 10.10 -3.16
C VAL A 68 -1.14 10.09 -2.67
N LEU A 69 -1.72 11.26 -2.40
CA LEU A 69 -3.12 11.37 -1.96
C LEU A 69 -4.11 10.95 -3.05
N THR A 70 -3.81 11.28 -4.31
CA THR A 70 -4.60 10.84 -5.47
C THR A 70 -4.53 9.33 -5.62
N PHE A 71 -3.32 8.77 -5.55
CA PHE A 71 -3.08 7.34 -5.58
C PHE A 71 -3.81 6.61 -4.46
N LYS A 72 -3.77 7.11 -3.22
CA LYS A 72 -4.54 6.57 -2.09
C LYS A 72 -6.03 6.47 -2.42
N LYS A 73 -6.63 7.55 -2.93
CA LYS A 73 -8.06 7.60 -3.26
C LYS A 73 -8.42 6.57 -4.33
N GLU A 74 -7.63 6.48 -5.39
CA GLU A 74 -7.87 5.52 -6.47
C GLU A 74 -7.66 4.07 -6.02
N LEU A 75 -6.64 3.81 -5.20
CA LEU A 75 -6.38 2.48 -4.64
C LEU A 75 -7.49 2.05 -3.68
N ALA A 76 -7.99 2.96 -2.84
CA ALA A 76 -9.10 2.71 -1.90
C ALA A 76 -10.41 2.35 -2.61
N LYS A 77 -10.64 2.82 -3.84
CA LYS A 77 -11.81 2.44 -4.64
C LYS A 77 -11.77 0.97 -5.08
N ARG A 78 -10.56 0.39 -5.18
CA ARG A 78 -10.36 -1.00 -5.67
C ARG A 78 -10.07 -2.00 -4.57
N LEU A 79 -9.47 -1.55 -3.48
CA LEU A 79 -9.13 -2.40 -2.33
C LEU A 79 -10.13 -2.19 -1.20
N SER A 80 -10.67 -3.28 -0.67
CA SER A 80 -11.54 -3.28 0.51
C SER A 80 -10.78 -3.35 1.84
N ILE A 81 -9.53 -2.87 1.86
CA ILE A 81 -8.68 -2.84 3.07
C ILE A 81 -8.23 -1.40 3.36
N PRO A 82 -7.97 -1.07 4.64
CA PRO A 82 -7.47 0.25 5.03
C PRO A 82 -6.17 0.62 4.33
N ILE A 83 -6.02 1.91 4.02
CA ILE A 83 -4.82 2.50 3.44
C ILE A 83 -4.37 3.69 4.30
N ARG A 84 -3.20 3.57 4.93
CA ARG A 84 -2.56 4.62 5.73
C ARG A 84 -1.47 5.31 4.93
N VAL A 85 -1.32 6.62 5.15
CA VAL A 85 -0.24 7.44 4.58
C VAL A 85 0.56 7.97 5.76
N ASP A 86 1.87 7.75 5.72
CA ASP A 86 2.86 8.22 6.68
C ASP A 86 3.86 9.18 6.02
#